data_AF-A0A1Q2D1X9-F1
#
_entry.id   AF-A0A1Q2D1X9-F1
#
_cell.length_a   1.000
_cell.length_b   1.000
_cell.length_c   1.000
_cell.angle_alpha   90.00
_cell.angle_beta   90.00
_cell.angle_gamma   90.00
#
_symmetry.space_group_name_H-M   'P 1'
#
loop_
_entity.id
_entity.type
_entity.pdbx_description
1 polymer ?
#
loop_
_entity_poly.entity_id
_entity_poly.type
_entity_poly.pdbx_seq_one_letter_code
_entity_poly.pdbx_strand_id
1 'polypeptide(L)'
;MRIEPLPIPTRLLGGEVVNSYAGRHARNNGLRTDEIEQALRETDQFPRSKGKRHPERLAAWRALGGLHERAFTEPQAVHGNWVIERPLCSRCVPRPEEGTGRLPWVGWVCLKHKRWTRGDQQVDLAGFGAALVAERHWRGTLRGRGIVVDSPLLLLAEECATVGLSKATLEERAERVRHPSPGLLVYPETVKITRLLTRTSFLDSVLSEAPSRWKRAMVEREVSAILPDSPDAESWRALARIWDMVLDLQDVLRDARWLGHEPSDRWNVLRYSRLAQAQDGRVSSIDQMM
;
A
#
# COMPACT_ATOMS: atom_id res chain seq x y z
N MET A 1 1.49 14.43 36.25
CA MET A 1 0.30 15.32 36.12
C MET A 1 -0.50 14.84 34.90
N ARG A 2 -1.83 14.79 34.97
CA ARG A 2 -2.68 14.12 33.96
C ARG A 2 -3.35 15.17 33.08
N ILE A 3 -3.08 15.14 31.78
CA ILE A 3 -3.84 15.94 30.79
C ILE A 3 -5.28 15.43 30.79
N GLU A 4 -6.23 16.33 31.01
CA GLU A 4 -7.65 16.00 30.97
C GLU A 4 -8.18 16.04 29.52
N PRO A 5 -9.15 15.17 29.18
CA PRO A 5 -9.77 15.21 27.86
C PRO A 5 -10.51 16.54 27.60
N LEU A 6 -10.54 16.97 26.35
CA LEU A 6 -11.37 18.09 25.93
C LEU A 6 -12.86 17.70 26.00
N PRO A 7 -13.77 18.67 26.26
CA PRO A 7 -15.17 18.39 26.56
C PRO A 7 -15.96 17.78 25.40
N ILE A 8 -15.66 18.17 24.15
CA ILE A 8 -16.34 17.66 22.97
C ILE A 8 -15.49 16.54 22.34
N PRO A 9 -15.94 15.27 22.42
CA PRO A 9 -15.18 14.15 21.91
C PRO A 9 -15.15 14.14 20.38
N THR A 10 -14.00 13.77 19.83
CA THR A 10 -13.83 13.58 18.38
C THR A 10 -13.47 12.13 18.10
N ARG A 11 -14.26 11.48 17.23
CA ARG A 11 -13.97 10.12 16.78
C ARG A 11 -12.70 10.07 15.94
N LEU A 12 -11.73 9.28 16.39
CA LEU A 12 -10.57 8.88 15.61
C LEU A 12 -10.98 7.94 14.47
N LEU A 13 -10.55 8.24 13.25
CA LEU A 13 -10.74 7.35 12.10
C LEU A 13 -9.59 6.35 12.02
N GLY A 14 -9.85 5.16 11.47
CA GLY A 14 -8.82 4.14 11.32
C GLY A 14 -7.67 4.64 10.45
N GLY A 15 -6.44 4.60 10.98
CA GLY A 15 -5.25 5.08 10.28
C GLY A 15 -5.05 6.59 10.27
N GLU A 16 -5.93 7.38 10.89
CA GLU A 16 -5.81 8.85 10.92
C GLU A 16 -4.55 9.30 11.66
N VAL A 17 -3.77 10.20 11.06
CA VAL A 17 -2.56 10.72 11.71
C VAL A 17 -2.90 11.82 12.72
N VAL A 18 -2.03 12.01 13.70
CA VAL A 18 -2.21 13.00 14.78
C VAL A 18 -2.49 14.41 14.26
N ASN A 19 -1.88 14.84 13.14
CA ASN A 19 -2.11 16.18 12.59
C ASN A 19 -3.56 16.36 12.12
N SER A 20 -4.10 15.35 11.44
CA SER A 20 -5.46 15.32 10.95
C SER A 20 -6.46 15.27 12.12
N TYR A 21 -6.22 14.38 13.08
CA TYR A 21 -7.03 14.26 14.28
C TYR A 21 -7.02 15.54 15.13
N ALA A 22 -5.84 16.09 15.42
CA ALA A 22 -5.67 17.26 16.26
C ALA A 22 -6.38 18.50 15.69
N GLY A 23 -6.29 18.73 14.38
CA GLY A 23 -7.01 19.82 13.73
C GLY A 23 -8.53 19.70 13.90
N ARG A 24 -9.07 18.50 13.69
CA ARG A 24 -10.49 18.21 13.88
C ARG A 24 -10.92 18.30 15.34
N HIS A 25 -10.10 17.78 16.26
CA HIS A 25 -10.43 17.73 17.68
C HIS A 25 -10.39 19.11 18.33
N ALA A 26 -9.36 19.91 18.02
CA ALA A 26 -9.30 21.31 18.44
C ALA A 26 -10.53 22.09 17.97
N ARG A 27 -10.86 21.99 16.69
CA ARG A 27 -11.99 22.71 16.11
C ARG A 27 -13.34 22.31 16.69
N ASN A 28 -13.57 21.03 16.92
CA ASN A 28 -14.81 20.57 17.55
C ASN A 28 -14.99 21.18 18.96
N ASN A 29 -13.91 21.64 19.58
CA ASN A 29 -13.90 22.34 20.87
C ASN A 29 -13.78 23.87 20.72
N GLY A 30 -13.94 24.41 19.51
CA GLY A 30 -13.87 25.85 19.26
C GLY A 30 -12.46 26.46 19.35
N LEU A 31 -11.42 25.63 19.30
CA LEU A 31 -10.02 26.03 19.48
C LEU A 31 -9.19 25.72 18.22
N ARG A 32 -8.01 26.32 18.17
CA ARG A 32 -6.96 25.95 17.21
C ARG A 32 -5.95 24.99 17.83
N THR A 33 -5.33 24.16 16.97
CA THR A 33 -4.32 23.20 17.41
C THR A 33 -3.14 23.88 18.09
N ASP A 34 -2.68 25.02 17.57
CA ASP A 34 -1.56 25.78 18.12
C ASP A 34 -1.90 26.42 19.47
N GLU A 35 -3.13 26.89 19.68
CA GLU A 35 -3.60 27.41 20.98
C GLU A 35 -3.54 26.35 22.07
N ILE A 36 -4.02 25.14 21.78
CA ILE A 36 -3.98 24.01 22.72
C ILE A 36 -2.52 23.60 23.00
N GLU A 37 -1.71 23.44 21.95
CA GLU A 37 -0.31 23.05 22.13
C GLU A 37 0.48 24.12 22.89
N GLN A 38 0.18 25.40 22.70
CA GLN A 38 0.80 26.50 23.43
C GLN A 38 0.42 26.49 24.92
N ALA A 39 -0.87 26.34 25.24
CA ALA A 39 -1.33 26.26 26.63
C ALA A 39 -0.72 25.05 27.38
N LEU A 40 -0.57 23.91 26.69
CA LEU A 40 0.09 22.75 27.29
C LEU A 40 1.62 22.94 27.45
N ARG A 41 2.28 23.74 26.60
CA ARG A 41 3.70 24.10 26.79
C ARG A 41 3.90 25.02 27.99
N GLU A 42 3.00 25.97 28.19
CA GLU A 42 3.06 26.92 29.33
C GLU A 42 2.90 26.21 30.69
N THR A 43 2.25 25.05 30.70
CA THR A 43 2.05 24.22 31.89
C THR A 43 3.07 23.07 32.01
N ASP A 44 4.09 23.04 31.15
CA ASP A 44 5.12 21.97 31.05
C ASP A 44 4.53 20.56 30.82
N GLN A 45 3.34 20.49 30.19
CA GLN A 45 2.63 19.26 29.85
C GLN A 45 2.78 18.87 28.37
N PHE A 46 3.62 19.58 27.62
CA PHE A 46 3.83 19.35 26.19
C PHE A 46 5.33 19.38 25.85
N PRO A 47 5.78 18.56 24.88
CA PRO A 47 7.17 18.61 24.43
C PRO A 47 7.58 20.01 24.00
N ARG A 48 8.77 20.43 24.42
CA ARG A 48 9.47 21.59 23.84
C ARG A 48 9.86 21.34 22.38
N SER A 49 9.98 20.08 21.99
CA SER A 49 10.22 19.67 20.61
C SER A 49 9.06 20.09 19.70
N LYS A 50 9.38 20.79 18.60
CA LYS A 50 8.42 21.11 17.52
C LYS A 50 8.16 19.94 16.57
N GLY A 51 8.70 18.76 16.86
CA GLY A 51 8.54 17.57 16.04
C GLY A 51 7.08 17.12 15.97
N LYS A 52 6.47 17.18 14.78
CA LYS A 52 5.07 16.76 14.56
C LYS A 52 4.80 15.29 14.95
N ARG A 53 5.83 14.44 14.98
CA ARG A 53 5.73 13.01 15.32
C ARG A 53 6.38 12.67 16.66
N HIS A 54 6.66 13.67 17.51
CA HIS A 54 7.28 13.43 18.80
C HIS A 54 6.39 12.52 19.66
N PRO A 55 6.92 11.46 20.31
CA PRO A 55 6.11 10.52 21.08
C PRO A 55 5.24 11.19 22.15
N GLU A 56 5.78 12.21 22.83
CA GLU A 56 5.04 12.97 23.84
C GLU A 56 3.89 13.79 23.24
N ARG A 57 4.05 14.30 22.00
CA ARG A 57 2.95 14.97 21.29
C ARG A 57 1.82 13.99 20.99
N LEU A 58 2.16 12.76 20.58
CA LEU A 58 1.18 11.70 20.37
C LEU A 58 0.46 11.37 21.69
N ALA A 59 1.21 11.22 22.79
CA ALA A 59 0.65 10.95 24.11
C ALA A 59 -0.28 12.06 24.59
N ALA A 60 0.10 13.33 24.41
CA ALA A 60 -0.72 14.48 24.77
C ALA A 60 -2.05 14.50 23.99
N TRP A 61 -2.00 14.35 22.66
CA TRP A 61 -3.22 14.29 21.85
C TRP A 61 -4.08 13.05 22.10
N ARG A 62 -3.49 11.93 22.53
CA ARG A 62 -4.27 10.78 23.04
C ARG A 62 -5.01 11.12 24.32
N ALA A 63 -4.34 11.77 25.27
CA ALA A 63 -4.94 12.16 26.54
C ALA A 63 -6.08 13.19 26.34
N LEU A 64 -5.83 14.24 25.56
CA LEU A 64 -6.84 15.24 25.18
C LEU A 64 -8.06 14.61 24.52
N GLY A 65 -7.86 13.61 23.67
CA GLY A 65 -8.94 12.93 22.96
C GLY A 65 -9.62 11.80 23.75
N GLY A 66 -9.13 11.46 24.94
CA GLY A 66 -9.55 10.25 25.66
C GLY A 66 -9.35 8.96 24.85
N LEU A 67 -8.30 8.91 24.02
CA LEU A 67 -8.05 7.83 23.07
C LEU A 67 -7.30 6.64 23.70
N HIS A 68 -7.47 5.47 23.10
CA HIS A 68 -6.69 4.27 23.43
C HIS A 68 -5.19 4.50 23.16
N GLU A 69 -4.32 3.82 23.92
CA GLU A 69 -2.86 3.85 23.75
C GLU A 69 -2.36 3.47 22.33
N ARG A 70 -3.19 2.79 21.55
CA ARG A 70 -2.90 2.32 20.18
C ARG A 70 -3.26 3.35 19.11
N ALA A 71 -3.74 4.53 19.48
CA ALA A 71 -3.96 5.60 18.53
C ALA A 71 -2.62 6.13 17.99
N PHE A 72 -2.54 6.44 16.70
CA PHE A 72 -1.34 6.96 16.04
C PHE A 72 -0.14 6.00 16.08
N THR A 73 -0.37 4.69 16.18
CA THR A 73 0.71 3.68 16.17
C THR A 73 0.83 2.96 14.83
N GLU A 74 0.21 3.49 13.78
CA GLU A 74 0.32 2.91 12.44
C GLU A 74 1.80 2.88 11.99
N PRO A 75 2.25 1.73 11.43
CA PRO A 75 3.65 1.53 11.09
C PRO A 75 4.12 2.53 10.04
N GLN A 76 5.39 2.94 10.12
CA GLN A 76 6.01 3.77 9.09
C GLN A 76 6.47 2.97 7.88
N ALA A 77 6.76 1.69 8.07
CA ALA A 77 7.12 0.77 7.02
C ALA A 77 6.51 -0.61 7.30
N VAL A 78 6.15 -1.33 6.23
CA VAL A 78 5.70 -2.72 6.28
C VAL A 78 6.62 -3.55 5.41
N HIS A 79 7.38 -4.44 6.07
CA HIS A 79 8.40 -5.29 5.44
C HIS A 79 9.27 -4.53 4.43
N GLY A 80 9.94 -3.47 4.91
CA GLY A 80 10.84 -2.63 4.10
C GLY A 80 10.14 -1.59 3.20
N ASN A 81 8.82 -1.65 3.03
CA ASN A 81 8.09 -0.69 2.18
C ASN A 81 7.52 0.46 3.01
N TRP A 82 7.83 1.69 2.62
CA TRP A 82 7.32 2.89 3.30
C TRP A 82 5.81 3.03 3.19
N VAL A 83 5.16 3.37 4.31
CA VAL A 83 3.75 3.68 4.39
C VAL A 83 3.57 5.18 4.28
N ILE A 84 3.05 5.62 3.14
CA ILE A 84 2.77 7.03 2.90
C ILE A 84 1.53 7.51 3.68
N GLU A 85 1.55 8.81 4.03
CA GLU A 85 0.37 9.53 4.46
C GLU A 85 -0.44 9.93 3.23
N ARG A 86 -1.75 9.71 3.27
CA ARG A 86 -2.63 9.94 2.12
C ARG A 86 -4.01 10.43 2.53
N PRO A 87 -4.76 11.05 1.60
CA PRO A 87 -6.10 11.53 1.87
C PRO A 87 -7.03 10.39 2.34
N LEU A 88 -7.71 10.62 3.46
CA LEU A 88 -8.82 9.80 3.92
C LEU A 88 -10.05 10.10 3.08
N CYS A 89 -11.01 9.17 3.07
CA CYS A 89 -12.24 9.38 2.32
C CYS A 89 -12.98 10.64 2.81
N SER A 90 -13.29 11.53 1.87
CA SER A 90 -14.07 12.77 2.00
C SER A 90 -15.48 12.60 2.58
N ARG A 91 -16.04 11.38 2.56
CA ARG A 91 -17.30 11.06 3.25
C ARG A 91 -17.10 10.45 4.63
N CYS A 92 -15.89 9.94 4.92
CA CYS A 92 -15.52 9.52 6.27
C CYS A 92 -15.11 10.70 7.14
N VAL A 93 -14.48 11.70 6.53
CA VAL A 93 -14.01 12.93 7.19
C VAL A 93 -14.97 14.06 6.83
N PRO A 94 -15.54 14.79 7.80
CA PRO A 94 -16.45 15.91 7.53
C PRO A 94 -15.84 17.02 6.65
N ARG A 95 -14.52 17.19 6.68
CA ARG A 95 -13.76 18.15 5.88
C ARG A 95 -12.58 17.45 5.18
N PRO A 96 -12.68 17.16 3.87
CA PRO A 96 -11.72 16.33 3.14
C PRO A 96 -10.29 16.87 3.12
N GLU A 97 -10.14 18.20 3.02
CA GLU A 97 -8.86 18.93 2.97
C GLU A 97 -7.94 18.70 4.18
N GLU A 98 -8.48 18.17 5.28
CA GLU A 98 -7.74 17.94 6.52
C GLU A 98 -7.63 16.47 6.90
N GLY A 99 -8.26 15.59 6.12
CA GLY A 99 -8.32 14.16 6.39
C GLY A 99 -7.11 13.44 5.83
N THR A 100 -6.09 13.15 6.64
CA THR A 100 -4.94 12.35 6.21
C THR A 100 -4.69 11.17 7.15
N GLY A 101 -4.20 10.08 6.59
CA GLY A 101 -3.96 8.86 7.33
C GLY A 101 -2.93 7.94 6.71
N ARG A 102 -2.36 7.08 7.55
CA ARG A 102 -1.55 5.92 7.18
C ARG A 102 -2.43 4.70 7.17
N LEU A 103 -2.60 4.15 5.99
CA LEU A 103 -3.53 3.05 5.76
C LEU A 103 -2.77 1.88 5.09
N PRO A 104 -1.85 1.20 5.80
CA PRO A 104 -1.06 0.12 5.22
C PRO A 104 -1.91 -1.08 4.78
N TRP A 105 -3.13 -1.19 5.31
CA TRP A 105 -4.01 -2.35 5.13
C TRP A 105 -5.07 -2.20 4.05
N VAL A 106 -5.16 -1.02 3.46
CA VAL A 106 -6.25 -0.60 2.57
C VAL A 106 -5.63 -0.16 1.24
N GLY A 107 -6.30 -0.38 0.13
CA GLY A 107 -5.84 0.13 -1.16
C GLY A 107 -6.28 1.58 -1.37
N TRP A 108 -6.54 2.00 -2.60
CA TRP A 108 -6.97 3.37 -2.93
C TRP A 108 -8.49 3.57 -2.89
N VAL A 109 -9.23 2.58 -2.38
CA VAL A 109 -10.69 2.58 -2.39
C VAL A 109 -11.26 2.51 -0.98
N CYS A 110 -12.13 3.46 -0.68
CA CYS A 110 -12.98 3.42 0.49
C CYS A 110 -14.22 2.56 0.20
N LEU A 111 -14.25 1.32 0.68
CA LEU A 111 -15.40 0.42 0.49
C LEU A 111 -16.69 0.93 1.15
N LYS A 112 -16.59 1.63 2.29
CA LYS A 112 -17.76 2.14 3.02
C LYS A 112 -18.58 3.11 2.16
N HIS A 113 -17.89 4.04 1.50
CA HIS A 113 -18.52 5.09 0.71
C HIS A 113 -18.37 4.89 -0.80
N LYS A 114 -17.78 3.77 -1.22
CA LYS A 114 -17.49 3.43 -2.62
C LYS A 114 -16.78 4.55 -3.35
N ARG A 115 -15.69 5.08 -2.78
CA ARG A 115 -14.92 6.18 -3.39
C ARG A 115 -13.47 5.81 -3.65
N TRP A 116 -12.94 6.30 -4.77
CA TRP A 116 -11.52 6.38 -5.04
C TRP A 116 -10.92 7.55 -4.25
N THR A 117 -9.77 7.32 -3.60
CA THR A 117 -9.15 8.29 -2.69
C THR A 117 -7.76 8.75 -3.14
N ARG A 118 -7.26 8.30 -4.29
CA ARG A 118 -5.97 8.78 -4.85
C ARG A 118 -6.20 10.04 -5.68
N GLY A 119 -5.33 11.04 -5.50
CA GLY A 119 -5.40 12.33 -6.18
C GLY A 119 -6.25 13.36 -5.44
N ASP A 120 -6.36 14.55 -6.03
CA ASP A 120 -6.99 15.72 -5.39
C ASP A 120 -8.51 15.61 -5.35
N GLN A 121 -9.11 14.99 -6.38
CA GLN A 121 -10.54 14.80 -6.49
C GLN A 121 -10.92 13.35 -6.21
N GLN A 122 -11.70 13.12 -5.14
CA GLN A 122 -12.21 11.79 -4.83
C GLN A 122 -13.41 11.44 -5.71
N VAL A 123 -13.38 10.25 -6.29
CA VAL A 123 -14.33 9.85 -7.33
C VAL A 123 -15.31 8.81 -6.78
N ASP A 124 -16.59 8.94 -7.14
CA ASP A 124 -17.61 7.93 -6.81
C ASP A 124 -17.47 6.71 -7.74
N LEU A 125 -17.50 5.51 -7.15
CA LEU A 125 -17.32 4.23 -7.83
C LEU A 125 -18.61 3.43 -7.93
N ALA A 126 -19.77 4.02 -7.67
CA ALA A 126 -21.07 3.34 -7.83
C ALA A 126 -21.23 2.70 -9.22
N GLY A 127 -20.78 3.38 -10.29
CA GLY A 127 -20.82 2.89 -11.68
C GLY A 127 -19.66 1.95 -12.08
N PHE A 128 -18.64 1.80 -11.22
CA PHE A 128 -17.40 1.08 -11.54
C PHE A 128 -17.07 0.02 -10.49
N GLY A 129 -17.89 -1.03 -10.45
CA GLY A 129 -17.78 -2.12 -9.49
C GLY A 129 -16.45 -2.90 -9.54
N ALA A 130 -15.74 -2.89 -10.67
CA ALA A 130 -14.45 -3.57 -10.81
C ALA A 130 -13.41 -3.05 -9.80
N ALA A 131 -13.36 -1.74 -9.55
CA ALA A 131 -12.47 -1.15 -8.54
C ALA A 131 -12.85 -1.57 -7.11
N LEU A 132 -14.14 -1.75 -6.81
CA LEU A 132 -14.61 -2.24 -5.52
C LEU A 132 -14.22 -3.71 -5.30
N VAL A 133 -14.31 -4.54 -6.33
CA VAL A 133 -13.88 -5.95 -6.28
C VAL A 133 -12.37 -6.03 -6.07
N ALA A 134 -11.60 -5.22 -6.81
CA ALA A 134 -10.15 -5.12 -6.65
C ALA A 134 -9.77 -4.77 -5.20
N GLU A 135 -10.43 -3.79 -4.58
CA GLU A 135 -10.20 -3.43 -3.19
C GLU A 135 -10.54 -4.56 -2.19
N ARG A 136 -11.57 -5.36 -2.46
CA ARG A 136 -11.85 -6.54 -1.63
C ARG A 136 -10.73 -7.56 -1.73
N HIS A 137 -10.21 -7.81 -2.93
CA HIS A 137 -9.04 -8.67 -3.11
C HIS A 137 -7.77 -8.11 -2.47
N TRP A 138 -7.59 -6.78 -2.50
CA TRP A 138 -6.51 -6.12 -1.77
C TRP A 138 -6.57 -6.47 -0.28
N ARG A 139 -7.72 -6.21 0.36
CA ARG A 139 -7.90 -6.41 1.80
C ARG A 139 -7.85 -7.89 2.20
N GLY A 140 -8.33 -8.78 1.33
CA GLY A 140 -8.36 -10.23 1.57
C GLY A 140 -7.03 -10.94 1.30
N THR A 141 -6.16 -10.39 0.45
CA THR A 141 -4.91 -11.08 0.06
C THR A 141 -3.67 -10.20 0.24
N LEU A 142 -3.63 -9.03 -0.42
CA LEU A 142 -2.41 -8.20 -0.47
C LEU A 142 -2.04 -7.59 0.88
N ARG A 143 -3.04 -7.25 1.70
CA ARG A 143 -2.84 -6.81 3.09
C ARG A 143 -2.02 -7.82 3.89
N GLY A 144 -2.39 -9.10 3.85
CA GLY A 144 -1.72 -10.16 4.63
C GLY A 144 -0.30 -10.44 4.13
N ARG A 145 -0.03 -10.12 2.86
CA ARG A 145 1.32 -10.15 2.27
C ARG A 145 2.12 -8.89 2.63
N GLY A 146 1.52 -7.89 3.27
CA GLY A 146 2.16 -6.63 3.63
C GLY A 146 2.57 -5.79 2.42
N ILE A 147 1.78 -5.84 1.35
CA ILE A 147 1.88 -4.92 0.21
C ILE A 147 1.23 -3.59 0.57
N VAL A 148 1.91 -2.49 0.23
CA VAL A 148 1.44 -1.12 0.44
C VAL A 148 1.29 -0.39 -0.90
N VAL A 149 0.49 0.68 -0.90
CA VAL A 149 0.08 1.38 -2.12
C VAL A 149 1.19 2.12 -2.88
N ASP A 150 2.38 2.23 -2.29
CA ASP A 150 3.55 2.88 -2.89
C ASP A 150 4.75 1.93 -2.94
N SER A 151 4.50 0.62 -2.82
CA SER A 151 5.56 -0.38 -2.93
C SER A 151 6.05 -0.49 -4.39
N PRO A 152 7.36 -0.72 -4.62
CA PRO A 152 7.91 -0.88 -5.96
C PRO A 152 7.17 -1.93 -6.81
N LEU A 153 6.70 -3.01 -6.16
CA LEU A 153 5.92 -4.04 -6.82
C LEU A 153 4.58 -3.54 -7.35
N LEU A 154 3.89 -2.68 -6.58
CA LEU A 154 2.61 -2.13 -7.01
C LEU A 154 2.80 -1.14 -8.15
N LEU A 155 3.87 -0.33 -8.11
CA LEU A 155 4.22 0.59 -9.18
C LEU A 155 4.51 -0.17 -10.49
N LEU A 156 5.32 -1.25 -10.43
CA LEU A 156 5.53 -2.14 -11.57
C LEU A 156 4.21 -2.70 -12.10
N ALA A 157 3.32 -3.18 -11.22
CA ALA A 157 2.03 -3.71 -11.62
C ALA A 157 1.12 -2.66 -12.26
N GLU A 158 1.15 -1.41 -11.77
CA GLU A 158 0.41 -0.29 -12.35
C GLU A 158 0.95 0.08 -13.74
N GLU A 159 2.27 0.10 -13.92
CA GLU A 159 2.90 0.31 -15.23
C GLU A 159 2.51 -0.80 -16.22
N CYS A 160 2.56 -2.07 -15.78
CA CYS A 160 2.15 -3.21 -16.59
C CYS A 160 0.68 -3.13 -17.01
N ALA A 161 -0.20 -2.75 -16.08
CA ALA A 161 -1.63 -2.58 -16.38
C ALA A 161 -1.87 -1.39 -17.33
N THR A 162 -1.13 -0.30 -17.17
CA THR A 162 -1.25 0.92 -17.98
C THR A 162 -0.89 0.67 -19.44
N VAL A 163 0.20 -0.05 -19.70
CA VAL A 163 0.62 -0.38 -21.07
C VAL A 163 -0.12 -1.58 -21.66
N GLY A 164 -0.60 -2.49 -20.80
CA GLY A 164 -1.17 -3.76 -21.25
C GLY A 164 -2.66 -3.69 -21.62
N LEU A 165 -3.39 -2.70 -21.13
CA LEU A 165 -4.81 -2.52 -21.44
C LEU A 165 -5.00 -1.78 -22.77
N SER A 166 -5.98 -2.22 -23.56
CA SER A 166 -6.32 -1.52 -24.80
C SER A 166 -6.96 -0.16 -24.52
N LYS A 167 -6.74 0.78 -25.45
CA LYS A 167 -7.34 2.11 -25.40
C LYS A 167 -8.87 2.05 -25.29
N ALA A 168 -9.51 1.20 -26.10
CA ALA A 168 -10.96 1.00 -26.08
C ALA A 168 -11.48 0.58 -24.69
N THR A 169 -10.76 -0.31 -24.00
CA THR A 169 -11.12 -0.73 -22.63
C THR A 169 -11.02 0.43 -21.64
N LEU A 170 -10.00 1.27 -21.77
CA LEU A 170 -9.82 2.44 -20.90
C LEU A 170 -10.91 3.50 -21.16
N GLU A 171 -11.27 3.73 -22.42
CA GLU A 171 -12.35 4.63 -22.84
C GLU A 171 -13.71 4.15 -22.30
N GLU A 172 -14.08 2.87 -22.48
CA GLU A 172 -15.31 2.29 -21.93
C GLU A 172 -15.39 2.46 -20.41
N ARG A 173 -14.27 2.26 -19.70
CA ARG A 173 -14.22 2.44 -18.24
C ARG A 173 -14.32 3.91 -17.84
N ALA A 174 -13.72 4.80 -18.61
CA ALA A 174 -13.77 6.23 -18.37
C ALA A 174 -15.20 6.78 -18.45
N GLU A 175 -16.03 6.27 -19.37
CA GLU A 175 -17.45 6.65 -19.49
C GLU A 175 -18.28 6.33 -18.24
N ARG A 176 -17.87 5.30 -17.47
CA ARG A 176 -18.59 4.83 -16.28
C ARG A 176 -18.29 5.64 -15.02
N VAL A 177 -17.36 6.58 -15.09
CA VAL A 177 -16.79 7.26 -13.93
C VAL A 177 -16.70 8.77 -14.16
N ARG A 178 -17.22 9.56 -13.23
CA ARG A 178 -17.05 11.02 -13.28
C ARG A 178 -15.63 11.37 -12.82
N HIS A 179 -14.81 11.93 -13.72
CA HIS A 179 -13.39 12.24 -13.51
C HIS A 179 -12.49 11.01 -13.43
N PRO A 180 -12.31 10.28 -14.54
CA PRO A 180 -11.41 9.15 -14.59
C PRO A 180 -9.96 9.61 -14.35
N SER A 181 -9.20 8.82 -13.60
CA SER A 181 -7.74 8.96 -13.50
C SER A 181 -7.08 7.68 -14.02
N PRO A 182 -5.90 7.74 -14.66
CA PRO A 182 -5.23 6.55 -15.19
C PRO A 182 -5.11 5.43 -14.15
N GLY A 183 -4.63 5.76 -12.95
CA GLY A 183 -4.49 4.80 -11.84
C GLY A 183 -5.81 4.16 -11.40
N LEU A 184 -6.94 4.87 -11.47
CA LEU A 184 -8.26 4.29 -11.18
C LEU A 184 -8.68 3.29 -12.26
N LEU A 185 -8.52 3.65 -13.54
CA LEU A 185 -8.98 2.83 -14.65
C LEU A 185 -8.24 1.49 -14.73
N VAL A 186 -6.96 1.47 -14.36
CA VAL A 186 -6.10 0.28 -14.39
C VAL A 186 -6.08 -0.49 -13.06
N TYR A 187 -6.66 0.08 -11.99
CA TYR A 187 -6.61 -0.48 -10.63
C TYR A 187 -7.00 -1.96 -10.53
N PRO A 188 -8.04 -2.46 -11.22
CA PRO A 188 -8.39 -3.88 -11.17
C PRO A 188 -7.26 -4.79 -11.63
N GLU A 189 -6.60 -4.45 -12.73
CA GLU A 189 -5.49 -5.19 -13.30
C GLU A 189 -4.23 -5.04 -12.45
N THR A 190 -3.95 -3.83 -11.95
CA THR A 190 -2.86 -3.60 -10.98
C THR A 190 -2.96 -4.58 -9.81
N VAL A 191 -4.14 -4.71 -9.18
CA VAL A 191 -4.34 -5.65 -8.06
C VAL A 191 -4.20 -7.10 -8.49
N LYS A 192 -4.71 -7.49 -9.67
CA LYS A 192 -4.59 -8.86 -10.19
C LYS A 192 -3.12 -9.22 -10.45
N ILE A 193 -2.36 -8.35 -11.09
CA ILE A 193 -0.94 -8.54 -11.38
C ILE A 193 -0.16 -8.63 -10.07
N THR A 194 -0.33 -7.70 -9.13
CA THR A 194 0.36 -7.79 -7.83
C THR A 194 0.04 -9.10 -7.08
N ARG A 195 -1.20 -9.59 -7.16
CA ARG A 195 -1.57 -10.89 -6.56
C ARG A 195 -0.87 -12.07 -7.23
N LEU A 196 -0.71 -12.03 -8.55
CA LEU A 196 0.06 -13.02 -9.32
C LEU A 196 1.54 -13.00 -8.91
N LEU A 197 2.16 -11.82 -8.92
CA LEU A 197 3.60 -11.66 -8.64
C LEU A 197 3.97 -11.95 -7.19
N THR A 198 3.00 -11.97 -6.28
CA THR A 198 3.20 -12.37 -4.87
C THR A 198 2.68 -13.78 -4.57
N ARG A 199 2.27 -14.55 -5.58
CA ARG A 199 1.78 -15.93 -5.40
C ARG A 199 2.98 -16.88 -5.34
N THR A 200 3.13 -17.58 -4.22
CA THR A 200 4.22 -18.56 -4.01
C THR A 200 4.35 -19.56 -5.16
N SER A 201 3.25 -20.17 -5.62
CA SER A 201 3.31 -21.13 -6.72
C SER A 201 3.78 -20.54 -8.04
N PHE A 202 3.50 -19.25 -8.29
CA PHE A 202 4.00 -18.57 -9.49
C PHE A 202 5.50 -18.32 -9.34
N LEU A 203 5.92 -17.71 -8.23
CA LEU A 203 7.33 -17.42 -7.95
C LEU A 203 8.19 -18.69 -7.96
N ASP A 204 7.80 -19.73 -7.24
CA ASP A 204 8.55 -20.99 -7.20
C ASP A 204 8.67 -21.63 -8.60
N SER A 205 7.64 -21.48 -9.44
CA SER A 205 7.69 -21.99 -10.81
C SER A 205 8.67 -21.20 -11.69
N VAL A 206 8.62 -19.86 -11.64
CA VAL A 206 9.49 -19.01 -12.48
C VAL A 206 10.93 -18.91 -11.95
N LEU A 207 11.16 -19.27 -10.69
CA LEU A 207 12.49 -19.33 -10.06
C LEU A 207 13.07 -20.75 -10.02
N SER A 208 12.34 -21.73 -10.55
CA SER A 208 12.82 -23.11 -10.67
C SER A 208 13.90 -23.28 -11.74
N GLU A 209 14.55 -24.45 -11.71
CA GLU A 209 15.51 -24.92 -12.71
C GLU A 209 14.83 -25.35 -14.03
N ALA A 210 13.52 -25.12 -14.20
CA ALA A 210 12.82 -25.41 -15.45
C ALA A 210 13.41 -24.60 -16.62
N PRO A 211 13.32 -25.10 -17.87
CA PRO A 211 13.83 -24.39 -19.04
C PRO A 211 13.20 -23.00 -19.21
N SER A 212 14.01 -22.01 -19.61
CA SER A 212 13.57 -20.61 -19.79
C SER A 212 12.33 -20.47 -20.69
N ARG A 213 12.25 -21.24 -21.78
CA ARG A 213 11.09 -21.27 -22.68
C ARG A 213 9.78 -21.63 -21.97
N TRP A 214 9.84 -22.58 -21.03
CA TRP A 214 8.67 -23.04 -20.28
C TRP A 214 8.25 -21.98 -19.27
N LYS A 215 9.22 -21.37 -18.59
CA LYS A 215 8.98 -20.26 -17.66
C LYS A 215 8.34 -19.08 -18.38
N ARG A 216 8.85 -18.68 -19.54
CA ARG A 216 8.29 -17.60 -20.35
C ARG A 216 6.86 -17.89 -20.80
N ALA A 217 6.60 -19.09 -21.32
CA ALA A 217 5.25 -19.50 -21.73
C ALA A 217 4.27 -19.54 -20.55
N MET A 218 4.72 -19.93 -19.35
CA MET A 218 3.90 -19.80 -18.14
C MET A 218 3.57 -18.34 -17.85
N VAL A 219 4.56 -17.46 -17.83
CA VAL A 219 4.34 -16.03 -17.53
C VAL A 219 3.36 -15.44 -18.52
N GLU A 220 3.55 -15.70 -19.82
CA GLU A 220 2.64 -15.29 -20.88
C GLU A 220 1.20 -15.74 -20.61
N ARG A 221 0.99 -17.04 -20.34
CA ARG A 221 -0.34 -17.57 -20.02
C ARG A 221 -0.99 -16.88 -18.82
N GLU A 222 -0.25 -16.68 -17.73
CA GLU A 222 -0.80 -16.04 -16.52
C GLU A 222 -1.07 -14.54 -16.74
N VAL A 223 -0.26 -13.86 -17.54
CA VAL A 223 -0.43 -12.44 -17.88
C VAL A 223 -1.62 -12.25 -18.82
N SER A 224 -1.76 -13.05 -19.88
CA SER A 224 -2.90 -12.99 -20.81
C SER A 224 -4.23 -13.30 -20.13
N ALA A 225 -4.24 -14.09 -19.05
CA ALA A 225 -5.43 -14.32 -18.25
C ALA A 225 -5.89 -13.07 -17.47
N ILE A 226 -5.01 -12.10 -17.25
CA ILE A 226 -5.30 -10.83 -16.56
C ILE A 226 -5.55 -9.71 -17.57
N LEU A 227 -4.71 -9.65 -18.60
CA LEU A 227 -4.71 -8.66 -19.67
C LEU A 227 -5.12 -9.37 -20.98
N PRO A 228 -6.43 -9.45 -21.27
CA PRO A 228 -6.89 -10.16 -22.46
C PRO A 228 -6.37 -9.48 -23.73
N ASP A 229 -6.06 -10.29 -24.74
CA ASP A 229 -5.61 -9.78 -26.03
C ASP A 229 -6.71 -9.00 -26.74
N SER A 230 -6.32 -7.87 -27.31
CA SER A 230 -7.15 -6.96 -28.08
C SER A 230 -6.26 -6.33 -29.15
N PRO A 231 -6.78 -5.98 -30.34
CA PRO A 231 -5.97 -5.46 -31.44
C PRO A 231 -5.08 -4.26 -31.06
N ASP A 232 -5.61 -3.38 -30.19
CA ASP A 232 -4.93 -2.18 -29.70
C ASP A 232 -4.33 -2.35 -28.28
N ALA A 233 -4.24 -3.57 -27.75
CA ALA A 233 -3.58 -3.84 -26.48
C ALA A 233 -2.09 -4.13 -26.70
N GLU A 234 -1.22 -3.49 -25.94
CA GLU A 234 0.21 -3.81 -25.91
C GLU A 234 0.54 -4.77 -24.75
N SER A 235 -0.24 -5.86 -24.62
CA SER A 235 -0.06 -6.89 -23.57
C SER A 235 1.37 -7.45 -23.55
N TRP A 236 2.02 -7.53 -24.72
CA TRP A 236 3.43 -7.90 -24.86
C TRP A 236 4.40 -6.99 -24.09
N ARG A 237 4.09 -5.70 -23.91
CA ARG A 237 4.91 -4.76 -23.13
C ARG A 237 4.78 -4.99 -21.63
N ALA A 238 3.60 -5.41 -21.18
CA ALA A 238 3.38 -5.82 -19.80
C ALA A 238 4.11 -7.14 -19.53
N LEU A 239 4.01 -8.10 -20.47
CA LEU A 239 4.75 -9.36 -20.42
C LEU A 239 6.26 -9.13 -20.37
N ALA A 240 6.80 -8.24 -21.20
CA ALA A 240 8.23 -7.91 -21.21
C ALA A 240 8.69 -7.41 -19.83
N ARG A 241 7.99 -6.45 -19.23
CA ARG A 241 8.33 -5.92 -17.88
C ARG A 241 8.28 -6.99 -16.79
N ILE A 242 7.27 -7.86 -16.81
CA ILE A 242 7.17 -8.95 -15.84
C ILE A 242 8.29 -9.97 -16.08
N TRP A 243 8.63 -10.23 -17.33
CA TRP A 243 9.73 -11.13 -17.67
C TRP A 243 11.08 -10.57 -17.24
N ASP A 244 11.33 -9.28 -17.43
CA ASP A 244 12.53 -8.60 -16.95
C ASP A 244 12.64 -8.69 -15.43
N MET A 245 11.53 -8.48 -14.70
CA MET A 245 11.48 -8.74 -13.26
C MET A 245 11.87 -10.18 -12.92
N VAL A 246 11.34 -11.17 -13.65
CA VAL A 246 11.68 -12.59 -13.42
C VAL A 246 13.17 -12.87 -13.64
N LEU A 247 13.77 -12.28 -14.68
CA LEU A 247 15.21 -12.40 -14.94
C LEU A 247 16.03 -11.77 -13.81
N ASP A 248 15.68 -10.54 -13.40
CA ASP A 248 16.33 -9.86 -12.26
C ASP A 248 16.27 -10.71 -10.98
N LEU A 249 15.12 -11.35 -10.70
CA LEU A 249 14.97 -12.21 -9.53
C LEU A 249 15.82 -13.50 -9.60
N GLN A 250 15.98 -14.07 -10.79
CA GLN A 250 16.85 -15.23 -11.00
C GLN A 250 18.32 -14.86 -10.78
N ASP A 251 18.73 -13.70 -11.27
CA ASP A 251 20.08 -13.18 -11.07
C ASP A 251 20.35 -12.93 -9.58
N VAL A 252 19.43 -12.25 -8.87
CA VAL A 252 19.53 -12.03 -7.41
C VAL A 252 19.66 -13.36 -6.65
N LEU A 253 18.88 -14.38 -7.00
CA LEU A 253 18.98 -15.68 -6.33
C LEU A 253 20.29 -16.40 -6.64
N ARG A 254 20.78 -16.33 -7.88
CA ARG A 254 22.05 -16.95 -8.26
C ARG A 254 23.21 -16.27 -7.52
N ASP A 255 23.21 -14.95 -7.45
CA ASP A 255 24.26 -14.18 -6.79
C ASP A 255 24.24 -14.41 -5.28
N ALA A 256 23.06 -14.42 -4.66
CA ALA A 256 22.89 -14.75 -3.24
C ALA A 256 23.42 -16.16 -2.91
N ARG A 257 23.14 -17.16 -3.77
CA ARG A 257 23.68 -18.53 -3.63
C ARG A 257 25.20 -18.56 -3.74
N TRP A 258 25.77 -17.79 -4.67
CA TRP A 258 27.21 -17.73 -4.88
C TRP A 258 27.94 -17.07 -3.70
N LEU A 259 27.35 -16.01 -3.14
CA LEU A 259 27.94 -15.23 -2.06
C LEU A 259 27.60 -15.74 -0.66
N GLY A 260 26.62 -16.65 -0.52
CA GLY A 260 26.20 -17.18 0.78
C GLY A 260 25.42 -16.16 1.62
N HIS A 261 24.62 -15.30 0.99
CA HIS A 261 23.80 -14.28 1.68
C HIS A 261 22.31 -14.47 1.44
N GLU A 262 21.49 -13.87 2.30
CA GLU A 262 20.02 -13.85 2.12
C GLU A 262 19.67 -13.07 0.83
N PRO A 263 18.85 -13.63 -0.07
CA PRO A 263 18.48 -12.95 -1.30
C PRO A 263 17.55 -11.78 -1.02
N SER A 264 17.96 -10.58 -1.44
CA SER A 264 17.18 -9.34 -1.28
C SER A 264 16.88 -8.70 -2.62
N ASP A 265 15.60 -8.64 -2.99
CA ASP A 265 15.14 -8.02 -4.23
C ASP A 265 14.46 -6.65 -4.00
N ARG A 266 14.54 -5.76 -5.00
CA ARG A 266 13.96 -4.40 -4.91
C ARG A 266 12.43 -4.37 -4.77
N TRP A 267 11.73 -5.44 -5.11
CA TRP A 267 10.27 -5.53 -5.01
C TRP A 267 9.80 -6.22 -3.73
N ASN A 268 10.72 -6.74 -2.92
CA ASN A 268 10.49 -7.58 -1.77
C ASN A 268 9.55 -8.79 -2.06
N VAL A 269 9.70 -9.45 -3.22
CA VAL A 269 8.87 -10.60 -3.60
C VAL A 269 9.53 -11.95 -3.32
N LEU A 270 10.85 -12.03 -3.22
CA LEU A 270 11.55 -13.29 -2.93
C LEU A 270 11.15 -13.89 -1.59
N ARG A 271 10.76 -13.05 -0.63
CA ARG A 271 10.19 -13.48 0.66
C ARG A 271 8.94 -14.36 0.56
N TYR A 272 8.27 -14.43 -0.60
CA TYR A 272 7.11 -15.31 -0.81
C TYR A 272 7.47 -16.61 -1.53
N SER A 273 8.70 -16.77 -2.00
CA SER A 273 9.18 -17.99 -2.65
C SER A 273 9.79 -18.94 -1.64
N ARG A 274 9.39 -20.21 -1.70
CA ARG A 274 9.99 -21.27 -0.87
C ARG A 274 11.42 -21.58 -1.30
N LEU A 275 11.72 -21.42 -2.59
CA LEU A 275 13.07 -21.65 -3.13
C LEU A 275 14.08 -20.59 -2.66
N ALA A 276 13.62 -19.37 -2.39
CA ALA A 276 14.42 -18.33 -1.76
C ALA A 276 14.61 -18.63 -0.26
N GLN A 277 13.53 -18.89 0.47
CA GLN A 277 13.56 -19.17 1.91
C GLN A 277 14.35 -20.43 2.30
N ALA A 278 14.36 -21.47 1.46
CA ALA A 278 15.10 -22.71 1.73
C ALA A 278 16.63 -22.52 1.75
N GLN A 279 17.14 -21.39 1.26
CA GLN A 279 18.57 -21.07 1.28
C GLN A 279 19.01 -20.53 2.66
N ASP A 280 18.14 -19.79 3.35
CA ASP A 280 18.41 -19.27 4.71
C ASP A 280 18.69 -20.42 5.69
N GLY A 281 18.01 -21.55 5.53
CA GLY A 281 18.17 -22.73 6.38
C GLY A 281 19.48 -23.52 6.18
N ARG A 282 20.24 -23.29 5.09
CA ARG A 282 21.54 -23.96 4.86
C ARG A 282 22.70 -23.19 5.48
N VAL A 283 22.62 -21.87 5.53
CA VAL A 283 23.67 -21.01 6.12
C VAL A 283 23.78 -21.24 7.63
N SER A 284 22.64 -21.44 8.33
CA SER A 284 22.66 -21.73 9.78
C SER A 284 23.31 -23.05 10.20
N SER A 285 23.57 -23.99 9.27
CA SER A 285 24.23 -25.26 9.60
C SER A 285 25.76 -25.21 9.48
N ILE A 286 26.30 -24.25 8.72
CA ILE A 286 27.75 -24.11 8.52
C ILE A 286 28.39 -23.35 9.70
N ASP A 287 27.68 -22.37 10.28
CA ASP A 287 28.14 -21.64 11.48
C ASP A 287 28.03 -22.45 12.78
N GLN A 288 27.47 -23.66 12.75
CA GLN A 288 27.47 -24.59 13.89
C GLN A 288 28.59 -25.64 13.81
N MET A 289 29.44 -25.59 12.78
CA MET A 289 30.56 -26.52 12.59
C MET A 289 31.95 -25.85 12.57
N MET A 290 32.05 -24.57 12.94
CA MET A 290 33.30 -23.88 13.29
C MET A 290 33.29 -23.43 14.74
#